data_AF-A0AAD9K6F0-F1
#
_entry.id   AF-A0AAD9K6F0-F1
#
_cell.length_a   1.000
_cell.length_b   1.000
_cell.length_c   1.000
_cell.angle_alpha   90.00
_cell.angle_beta   90.00
_cell.angle_gamma   90.00
#
_symmetry.space_group_name_H-M   'P 1'
#
loop_
_entity.id
_entity.type
_entity.pdbx_description
1 polymer ?
#
loop_
_entity_poly.entity_id
_entity_poly.type
_entity_poly.pdbx_seq_one_letter_code
_entity_poly.pdbx_strand_id
1 'polypeptide(L)'
;MVPNVSKRHFRPRDCYDLLLDGNNVTGVYEVYLAKARKFVRVFCDMEGGWLVFQRRQDGSVDFYRDWANCNEGFGDVEGEFWLGGSKICD
;
A
#
# COMPACT_ATOMS: atom_id res chain seq x y z
N MET A 1 8.76 16.41 25.05
CA MET A 1 8.81 14.93 25.17
C MET A 1 8.96 14.40 23.77
N VAL A 2 10.16 13.95 23.38
CA VAL A 2 10.39 13.34 22.06
C VAL A 2 9.98 11.87 22.21
N PRO A 3 9.02 11.33 21.44
CA PRO A 3 8.70 9.93 21.56
C PRO A 3 9.94 9.13 21.19
N ASN A 4 10.31 8.27 22.14
CA ASN A 4 11.32 7.24 22.10
C ASN A 4 11.54 6.70 20.68
N VAL A 5 12.79 6.69 20.20
CA VAL A 5 13.17 6.14 18.88
C VAL A 5 12.59 4.74 18.77
N SER A 6 11.47 4.65 18.07
CA SER A 6 10.69 3.45 17.86
C SER A 6 11.62 2.42 17.20
N LYS A 7 11.70 1.23 17.79
CA LYS A 7 12.34 0.10 17.12
C LYS A 7 11.67 -0.04 15.76
N ARG A 8 12.41 0.22 14.67
CA ARG A 8 11.91 0.03 13.30
C ARG A 8 11.19 -1.30 13.21
N HIS A 9 10.00 -1.30 12.65
CA HIS A 9 9.24 -2.52 12.43
C HIS A 9 10.02 -3.39 11.43
N PHE A 10 10.49 -4.56 11.87
CA PHE A 10 11.15 -5.52 10.98
C PHE A 10 10.23 -6.02 9.85
N ARG A 11 8.91 -5.98 10.09
CA ARG A 11 7.83 -6.33 9.16
C ARG A 11 6.67 -5.34 9.34
N PRO A 12 6.76 -4.14 8.73
CA PRO A 12 5.67 -3.17 8.80
C PRO A 12 4.44 -3.75 8.11
N ARG A 13 3.28 -3.65 8.76
CA ARG A 13 2.03 -4.29 8.28
C ARG A 13 1.25 -3.37 7.34
N ASP A 14 1.44 -2.07 7.48
CA ASP A 14 0.73 -1.04 6.73
C ASP A 14 1.59 0.23 6.60
N CYS A 15 1.02 1.24 5.93
CA CYS A 15 1.66 2.53 5.73
C CYS A 15 1.79 3.35 7.02
N TYR A 16 1.02 3.03 8.07
CA TYR A 16 1.10 3.72 9.35
C TYR A 16 2.29 3.21 10.17
N ASP A 17 2.55 1.89 10.18
CA ASP A 17 3.79 1.32 10.73
C ASP A 17 5.03 1.96 10.07
N LEU A 18 5.00 2.13 8.74
CA LEU A 18 6.08 2.79 7.99
C LEU A 18 6.24 4.27 8.39
N LEU A 19 5.13 4.99 8.58
CA LEU A 19 5.16 6.38 9.05
C LEU A 19 5.79 6.47 10.45
N LEU A 20 5.44 5.56 11.37
CA LEU A 20 6.02 5.47 12.71
C LEU A 20 7.50 5.10 12.73
N ASP A 21 7.99 4.44 11.67
CA ASP A 21 9.41 4.15 11.45
C ASP A 21 10.20 5.35 10.90
N GLY A 22 9.53 6.48 10.69
CA GLY A 22 10.11 7.74 10.22
C GLY A 22 10.06 7.94 8.71
N ASN A 23 9.34 7.09 7.97
CA ASN A 23 9.11 7.33 6.54
C ASN A 23 8.07 8.44 6.38
N ASN A 24 8.45 9.53 5.73
CA ASN A 24 7.62 10.73 5.59
C ASN A 24 7.47 11.21 4.14
N VAL A 25 7.78 10.35 3.17
CA VAL A 25 7.68 10.67 1.73
C VAL A 25 6.57 9.82 1.12
N THR A 26 5.58 10.44 0.50
CA THR A 26 4.53 9.73 -0.23
C THR A 26 5.13 8.98 -1.43
N GLY A 27 4.81 7.70 -1.58
CA GLY A 27 5.41 6.86 -2.61
C GLY A 27 5.14 5.36 -2.43
N VAL A 28 5.88 4.55 -3.18
CA VAL A 28 5.75 3.08 -3.14
C VAL A 28 6.65 2.49 -2.05
N TYR A 29 6.06 1.65 -1.21
CA TYR A 29 6.73 0.94 -0.12
C TYR A 29 6.39 -0.55 -0.14
N GLU A 30 7.14 -1.34 0.63
CA GLU A 30 6.84 -2.74 0.90
C GLU A 30 6.24 -2.93 2.29
N VAL A 31 5.10 -3.62 2.36
CA VAL A 31 4.46 -4.02 3.63
C VAL A 31 4.33 -5.54 3.67
N TYR A 32 4.41 -6.11 4.87
CA TYR A 32 4.31 -7.55 5.07
C TYR A 32 2.86 -7.97 5.33
N LEU A 33 2.25 -8.69 4.38
CA LEU A 33 0.92 -9.29 4.57
C LEU A 33 1.05 -10.62 5.31
N ALA A 34 0.50 -10.68 6.51
CA ALA A 34 0.61 -11.85 7.38
C ALA A 34 -0.03 -13.11 6.78
N LYS A 35 -1.21 -12.98 6.18
CA LYS A 35 -1.96 -14.09 5.57
C LYS A 35 -1.26 -14.64 4.33
N ALA A 36 -0.74 -13.75 3.48
CA ALA A 36 0.02 -14.14 2.30
C ALA A 36 1.49 -14.51 2.61
N ARG A 37 1.96 -14.26 3.85
CA ARG A 37 3.33 -14.49 4.33
C ARG A 37 4.42 -13.92 3.42
N LYS A 38 4.15 -12.76 2.82
CA LYS A 38 5.03 -12.11 1.85
C LYS A 38 4.98 -10.60 1.95
N PHE A 39 6.04 -9.95 1.48
CA PHE A 39 6.01 -8.51 1.23
C PHE A 39 5.24 -8.22 -0.05
N VAL A 40 4.46 -7.14 -0.04
CA VAL A 40 3.76 -6.63 -1.20
C VAL A 40 4.07 -5.14 -1.36
N ARG A 41 4.18 -4.70 -2.61
CA ARG A 41 4.33 -3.28 -2.92
C ARG A 41 2.97 -2.59 -2.80
N VAL A 42 2.93 -1.47 -2.09
CA VAL A 42 1.75 -0.62 -1.90
C VAL A 42 2.14 0.84 -2.10
N PHE A 43 1.19 1.67 -2.50
CA PHE A 43 1.39 3.11 -2.49
C PHE A 43 0.92 3.67 -1.15
N CYS A 44 1.80 4.42 -0.48
CA CYS A 44 1.53 5.04 0.81
C CYS A 44 1.48 6.55 0.67
N ASP A 45 0.39 7.15 1.14
CA ASP A 45 0.32 8.58 1.39
C ASP A 45 0.80 8.88 2.82
N MET A 46 2.02 9.41 2.92
CA MET A 46 2.71 9.62 4.20
C MET A 46 2.30 10.91 4.89
N GLU A 47 1.42 11.73 4.32
CA GLU A 47 0.80 12.84 5.06
C GLU A 47 -0.08 12.34 6.21
N GLY A 48 -0.60 11.11 6.10
CA GLY A 48 -1.37 10.45 7.16
C GLY A 48 -1.04 8.98 7.41
N GLY A 49 -0.10 8.40 6.67
CA GLY A 49 0.24 6.97 6.78
C GLY A 49 -0.83 6.07 6.14
N TRP A 50 -1.48 6.56 5.09
CA TRP A 50 -2.58 5.85 4.43
C TRP A 50 -2.07 4.89 3.38
N LEU A 51 -2.62 3.67 3.39
CA LEU A 51 -2.52 2.77 2.25
C LEU A 51 -3.49 3.22 1.17
N VAL A 52 -2.98 3.52 -0.02
CA VAL A 52 -3.79 3.84 -1.18
C VAL A 52 -4.11 2.53 -1.91
N PHE A 53 -5.38 2.15 -1.90
CA PHE A 53 -5.85 0.90 -2.52
C PHE A 53 -6.31 1.08 -3.98
N GLN A 54 -6.51 2.32 -4.42
CA GLN A 54 -6.86 2.68 -5.79
C GLN A 54 -6.29 4.06 -6.15
N ARG A 55 -5.71 4.22 -7.34
CA ARG A 55 -5.19 5.51 -7.83
C ARG A 55 -5.53 5.73 -9.30
N ARG A 56 -6.03 6.93 -9.61
CA ARG A 56 -6.25 7.47 -10.98
C ARG A 56 -5.50 8.79 -11.12
N GLN A 57 -4.94 9.03 -12.30
CA GLN A 57 -4.19 10.25 -12.58
C GLN A 57 -4.21 10.66 -14.07
N ASP A 58 -4.28 9.72 -15.00
CA ASP A 58 -4.07 9.99 -16.44
C ASP A 58 -4.93 9.14 -17.39
N GLY A 59 -5.68 8.17 -16.88
CA GLY A 59 -6.50 7.26 -17.68
C GLY A 59 -5.71 6.18 -18.43
N SER A 60 -4.44 5.96 -18.08
CA SER A 60 -3.59 4.93 -18.70
C SER A 60 -4.04 3.50 -18.41
N VAL A 61 -4.82 3.29 -17.34
CA VAL A 61 -5.35 1.98 -16.98
C VAL A 61 -6.87 1.98 -17.14
N ASP A 62 -7.37 0.93 -17.80
CA ASP A 62 -8.79 0.68 -17.91
C ASP A 62 -9.29 -0.03 -16.63
N PHE A 63 -10.25 0.61 -15.96
CA PHE A 63 -10.87 0.16 -14.71
C PHE A 63 -12.18 -0.60 -14.95
N TYR A 64 -12.66 -0.70 -16.19
CA TYR A 64 -13.77 -1.55 -16.54
C TYR A 64 -13.28 -3.00 -16.71
N ARG A 65 -13.21 -3.71 -15.58
CA ARG A 65 -12.66 -5.06 -15.49
C ARG A 65 -13.67 -6.05 -14.94
N ASP A 66 -13.45 -7.32 -15.26
CA ASP A 66 -14.24 -8.41 -14.72
C ASP A 66 -13.96 -8.65 -13.23
N TRP A 67 -14.78 -9.51 -12.61
CA TRP A 67 -14.70 -9.82 -11.19
C TRP A 67 -13.32 -10.38 -10.76
N ALA A 68 -12.71 -11.23 -11.59
CA ALA A 68 -11.43 -11.85 -11.28
C ALA A 68 -10.33 -10.79 -11.11
N ASN A 69 -10.26 -9.84 -12.04
CA ASN A 69 -9.33 -8.71 -11.97
C ASN A 69 -9.64 -7.78 -10.78
N CYS A 70 -10.90 -7.58 -10.42
CA CYS A 70 -11.27 -6.84 -9.21
C CYS A 70 -10.81 -7.53 -7.92
N ASN A 71 -10.76 -8.87 -7.90
CA ASN A 71 -10.25 -9.59 -6.74
C ASN A 71 -8.71 -9.60 -6.68
N GLU A 72 -8.04 -9.79 -7.81
CA GLU A 72 -6.59 -9.90 -7.90
C GLU A 72 -5.85 -8.56 -7.89
N GLY A 73 -6.46 -7.50 -8.40
CA GLY A 73 -5.80 -6.21 -8.63
C GLY A 73 -5.25 -6.07 -10.05
N PHE A 74 -5.06 -4.84 -10.50
CA PHE A 74 -4.54 -4.52 -11.84
C PHE A 74 -3.88 -3.14 -11.86
N GLY A 75 -3.08 -2.86 -12.90
CA GLY A 75 -2.31 -1.61 -13.04
C GLY A 75 -0.94 -1.66 -12.36
N ASP A 76 -0.33 -0.49 -12.16
CA ASP A 76 0.99 -0.34 -11.55
C ASP A 76 0.90 0.61 -10.34
N VAL A 77 1.43 0.18 -9.20
CA VAL A 77 1.45 0.98 -7.96
C VAL A 77 2.23 2.29 -8.10
N GLU A 78 3.12 2.41 -9.09
CA GLU A 78 3.79 3.68 -9.43
C GLU A 78 2.88 4.65 -10.22
N GLY A 79 1.84 4.14 -10.87
CA GLY A 79 0.90 4.88 -11.72
C GLY A 79 -0.56 4.71 -11.31
N GLU A 80 -1.42 4.37 -12.28
CA GLU A 80 -2.81 4.01 -12.01
C GLU A 80 -2.95 2.53 -11.65
N PHE A 81 -3.71 2.23 -10.60
CA PHE A 81 -3.92 0.85 -10.17
C PHE A 81 -5.15 0.65 -9.31
N TRP A 82 -5.54 -0.62 -9.20
CA TRP A 82 -6.41 -1.18 -8.20
C TRP A 82 -5.63 -2.29 -7.47
N LEU A 83 -5.51 -2.19 -6.14
CA LEU A 83 -4.66 -3.11 -5.37
C LEU A 83 -5.19 -4.56 -5.35
N GLY A 84 -6.50 -4.73 -5.50
CA GLY A 84 -7.18 -6.03 -5.46
C GLY A 84 -7.85 -6.29 -4.11
N GLY A 85 -9.11 -6.73 -4.14
CA GLY A 85 -9.88 -7.04 -2.93
C GLY A 85 -9.22 -8.08 -2.02
N SER A 86 -8.54 -9.07 -2.61
CA SER A 86 -7.80 -10.11 -1.89
C SER A 86 -6.68 -9.57 -0.98
N LYS A 87 -6.19 -8.34 -1.23
CA LYS A 87 -5.16 -7.68 -0.41
C LYS A 87 -5.74 -6.67 0.58
N ILE A 88 -7.01 -6.27 0.40
CA ILE A 88 -7.69 -5.25 1.22
C ILE A 88 -8.56 -5.90 2.30
N CYS A 89 -9.28 -6.98 1.97
CA CYS A 89 -10.16 -7.69 2.88
C CYS A 89 -9.41 -8.69 3.79
N ASP A 90 -8.16 -8.39 4.12
CA ASP A 90 -7.32 -9.18 5.01
C ASP A 90 -7.62 -8.93 6.49
#